data_AF-R8BHZ2-F1
#
_entry.id   AF-R8BHZ2-F1
#
_cell.length_a   1.000
_cell.length_b   1.000
_cell.length_c   1.000
_cell.angle_alpha   90.00
_cell.angle_beta   90.00
_cell.angle_gamma   90.00
#
_symmetry.space_group_name_H-M   'P 1'
#
loop_
_entity.id
_entity.type
_entity.pdbx_description
1 polymer ?
#
loop_
_entity_poly.entity_id
_entity_poly.type
_entity_poly.pdbx_seq_one_letter_code
_entity_poly.pdbx_strand_id
1 'polypeptide(L)'
;METTYQVLISLITIIAVMVAGWFAYDQGYLDPVIEKIGEYMFKAKAKAEEKKMEAEGLKRGEDFVDSQLTGNQQADDVKAGLGSFGSLKKDS
;
A
#
# COMPACT_ATOMS: atom_id res chain seq x y z
N MET A 1 -38.37 14.04 -38.83
CA MET A 1 -39.15 13.33 -37.80
C MET A 1 -38.45 12.05 -37.36
N GLU A 2 -37.95 11.23 -38.28
CA GLU A 2 -37.26 9.96 -37.98
C GLU A 2 -36.08 10.08 -36.99
N THR A 3 -35.22 11.09 -37.15
CA THR A 3 -34.11 11.37 -36.24
C THR A 3 -34.54 11.74 -34.82
N THR A 4 -35.65 12.45 -34.65
CA THR A 4 -36.18 12.81 -33.33
C THR A 4 -36.68 11.57 -32.58
N TYR A 5 -37.36 10.65 -33.28
CA TYR A 5 -37.79 9.37 -32.71
C TYR A 5 -36.60 8.48 -32.35
N GLN A 6 -35.57 8.42 -33.21
CA GLN A 6 -34.37 7.64 -32.94
C GLN A 6 -33.62 8.13 -31.69
N VAL A 7 -33.51 9.45 -31.51
CA VAL A 7 -32.91 10.05 -30.32
C VAL A 7 -33.74 9.77 -29.06
N LEU A 8 -35.08 9.85 -29.16
CA LEU A 8 -35.95 9.52 -28.03
C LEU A 8 -35.87 8.04 -27.64
N ILE A 9 -35.84 7.15 -28.62
CA ILE A 9 -35.69 5.71 -28.38
C ILE A 9 -34.33 5.41 -27.74
N SER A 10 -33.24 6.03 -28.21
CA SER A 10 -31.92 5.81 -27.61
C SER A 10 -31.87 6.30 -26.16
N LEU A 11 -32.46 7.47 -25.86
CA LEU A 11 -32.59 8.00 -24.50
C LEU A 11 -33.39 7.08 -23.60
N ILE A 12 -34.55 6.61 -24.06
CA ILE A 12 -35.40 5.68 -23.30
C ILE A 12 -34.65 4.37 -23.04
N THR A 13 -33.90 3.87 -24.03
CA THR A 13 -33.11 2.64 -23.89
C THR A 13 -32.02 2.81 -22.84
N ILE A 14 -31.29 3.93 -22.84
CA ILE A 14 -30.26 4.23 -21.83
C ILE A 14 -30.90 4.28 -20.43
N ILE A 15 -32.03 4.98 -20.28
CA ILE A 15 -32.74 5.07 -19.00
C ILE A 15 -33.22 3.68 -18.55
N ALA A 16 -33.78 2.87 -19.44
CA ALA A 16 -34.24 1.52 -19.13
C ALA A 16 -33.09 0.61 -18.68
N VAL A 17 -31.93 0.68 -19.33
CA VAL A 17 -30.74 -0.07 -18.93
C VAL A 17 -30.23 0.37 -17.56
N MET A 18 -30.22 1.68 -17.28
CA MET A 18 -29.81 2.19 -15.96
C MET A 18 -30.76 1.73 -14.85
N VAL A 19 -32.07 1.81 -15.06
CA VAL A 19 -33.08 1.38 -14.07
C VAL A 19 -33.00 -0.13 -13.85
N ALA A 20 -32.88 -0.92 -14.91
CA ALA A 20 -32.73 -2.38 -14.82
C ALA A 20 -31.43 -2.77 -14.09
N GLY A 21 -30.32 -2.09 -14.37
CA GLY A 21 -29.05 -2.31 -13.69
C GLY A 21 -29.10 -1.93 -12.20
N TRP A 22 -29.76 -0.83 -11.86
CA TRP A 22 -29.96 -0.42 -10.46
C TRP A 22 -30.84 -1.41 -9.70
N PHE A 23 -31.93 -1.88 -10.32
CA PHE A 23 -32.80 -2.89 -9.72
C PHE A 23 -32.09 -4.24 -9.52
N ALA A 24 -31.25 -4.66 -10.47
CA ALA A 24 -30.44 -5.87 -10.33
C ALA A 24 -29.38 -5.74 -9.22
N TYR A 25 -28.86 -4.54 -8.99
CA TYR A 25 -27.98 -4.24 -7.86
C TYR A 25 -28.74 -4.30 -6.53
N ASP A 26 -29.91 -3.65 -6.44
CA ASP A 26 -30.71 -3.57 -5.22
C ASP A 26 -31.33 -4.93 -4.82
N GLN A 27 -31.67 -5.78 -5.78
CA GLN A 27 -32.14 -7.14 -5.52
C GLN A 27 -31.03 -8.14 -5.13
N GLY A 28 -29.77 -7.70 -5.01
CA GLY A 28 -28.66 -8.55 -4.58
C GLY A 28 -28.24 -9.61 -5.60
N TYR A 29 -28.73 -9.57 -6.85
CA TYR A 29 -28.24 -10.46 -7.91
C TYR A 29 -26.74 -10.27 -8.20
N LEU A 30 -26.23 -9.08 -7.91
CA LEU A 30 -24.81 -8.74 -8.02
C LEU A 30 -24.03 -8.98 -6.72
N ASP A 31 -24.67 -9.28 -5.59
CA ASP A 31 -24.00 -9.54 -4.31
C ASP A 31 -22.89 -10.60 -4.40
N PRO A 32 -23.10 -11.79 -5.00
CA PRO A 32 -22.03 -12.79 -5.08
C PRO A 32 -20.85 -12.35 -5.97
N VAL A 33 -21.07 -11.40 -6.88
CA VAL A 33 -20.03 -10.84 -7.75
C VAL A 33 -19.29 -9.72 -7.02
N ILE A 34 -20.01 -8.84 -6.33
CA ILE A 34 -19.45 -7.76 -5.53
C ILE A 34 -18.64 -8.31 -4.36
N GLU A 35 -19.12 -9.36 -3.70
CA GLU A 35 -18.40 -10.04 -2.62
C GLU A 35 -17.10 -10.65 -3.14
N LYS A 36 -17.12 -11.35 -4.27
CA LYS A 36 -15.89 -11.88 -4.89
C LYS A 36 -14.93 -10.77 -5.28
N ILE A 37 -15.40 -9.72 -5.94
CA ILE A 37 -14.54 -8.58 -6.33
C ILE A 37 -13.99 -7.89 -5.09
N GLY A 38 -14.82 -7.73 -4.05
CA GLY A 38 -14.45 -7.19 -2.75
C GLY A 38 -13.36 -8.03 -2.10
N GLU A 39 -13.52 -9.34 -2.01
CA GLU A 39 -12.49 -10.26 -1.51
C GLU A 39 -11.18 -10.14 -2.29
N TYR A 40 -11.24 -10.08 -3.62
CA TYR A 40 -10.03 -9.92 -4.43
C TYR A 40 -9.34 -8.58 -4.16
N MET A 41 -10.12 -7.49 -4.03
CA MET A 41 -9.59 -6.17 -3.68
C MET A 41 -9.00 -6.14 -2.28
N PHE A 42 -9.65 -6.76 -1.30
CA PHE A 42 -9.14 -6.89 0.07
C PHE A 42 -7.88 -7.74 0.12
N LYS A 43 -7.84 -8.89 -0.57
CA LYS A 43 -6.64 -9.73 -0.69
C LYS A 43 -5.50 -8.98 -1.39
N ALA A 44 -5.80 -8.19 -2.42
CA ALA A 44 -4.81 -7.37 -3.11
C ALA A 44 -4.26 -6.25 -2.22
N LYS A 45 -5.14 -5.53 -1.50
CA LYS A 45 -4.75 -4.53 -0.51
C LYS A 45 -3.92 -5.15 0.61
N ALA A 46 -4.35 -6.28 1.15
CA ALA A 46 -3.63 -7.00 2.20
C ALA A 46 -2.23 -7.42 1.74
N LYS A 47 -2.09 -7.99 0.52
CA LYS A 47 -0.77 -8.30 -0.05
C LYS A 47 0.10 -7.07 -0.28
N ALA A 48 -0.49 -5.95 -0.67
CA ALA A 48 0.25 -4.71 -0.85
C ALA A 48 0.74 -4.13 0.49
N GLU A 49 -0.09 -4.21 1.52
CA GLU A 49 0.24 -3.79 2.88
C GLU A 49 1.28 -4.71 3.52
N GLU A 50 1.13 -6.02 3.36
CA GLU A 50 2.10 -7.04 3.77
C GLU A 50 3.47 -6.78 3.14
N LYS A 51 3.53 -6.57 1.81
CA LYS A 51 4.78 -6.21 1.12
C LYS A 51 5.38 -4.90 1.63
N LYS A 52 4.55 -3.92 1.97
CA LYS A 52 5.01 -2.65 2.53
C LYS A 52 5.61 -2.85 3.92
N MET A 53 4.96 -3.64 4.77
CA MET A 53 5.47 -3.98 6.10
C MET A 53 6.74 -4.83 6.02
N GLU A 54 6.82 -5.77 5.07
CA GLU A 54 8.01 -6.58 4.82
C GLU A 54 9.19 -5.70 4.38
N ALA A 55 8.97 -4.76 3.46
CA ALA A 55 9.99 -3.81 3.03
C ALA A 55 10.45 -2.87 4.16
N GLU A 56 9.52 -2.36 4.97
CA GLU A 56 9.86 -1.55 6.15
C GLU A 56 10.59 -2.37 7.23
N GLY A 57 10.24 -3.65 7.39
CA GLY A 57 10.88 -4.57 8.32
C GLY A 57 12.30 -4.94 7.90
N LEU A 58 12.50 -5.25 6.61
CA LEU A 58 13.81 -5.49 6.01
C LEU A 58 14.73 -4.27 6.20
N LYS A 59 14.24 -3.08 5.87
CA LYS A 59 15.01 -1.85 6.01
C LYS A 59 15.38 -1.57 7.47
N ARG A 60 14.44 -1.73 8.41
CA ARG A 60 14.74 -1.59 9.85
C ARG A 60 15.73 -2.65 10.35
N GLY A 61 15.69 -3.86 9.79
CA GLY A 61 16.64 -4.92 10.10
C GLY A 61 18.05 -4.60 9.61
N GLU A 62 18.18 -4.13 8.36
CA GLU A 62 19.46 -3.68 7.79
C GLU A 62 20.05 -2.51 8.59
N ASP A 63 19.24 -1.48 8.87
CA ASP A 63 19.66 -0.32 9.66
C ASP A 63 20.11 -0.71 11.08
N PHE A 64 19.46 -1.71 11.70
CA PHE A 64 19.85 -2.21 13.02
C PHE A 64 21.18 -2.98 13.01
N VAL A 65 21.41 -3.82 11.99
CA VAL A 65 22.66 -4.55 11.83
C VAL A 65 23.82 -3.59 11.56
N ASP A 66 23.60 -2.61 10.67
CA ASP A 66 24.60 -1.59 10.34
C ASP A 66 24.90 -0.68 11.54
N SER A 67 23.87 -0.32 12.31
CA SER A 67 24.03 0.43 13.57
C SER A 67 24.86 -0.33 14.60
N GLN A 68 24.67 -1.66 14.76
CA GLN A 68 25.50 -2.45 15.66
C GLN A 68 26.95 -2.58 15.18
N LEU A 69 27.18 -2.75 13.87
CA LEU A 69 28.53 -2.78 13.30
C LEU A 69 29.25 -1.44 13.48
N THR A 70 28.55 -0.33 13.27
CA THR A 70 29.05 1.03 13.49
C THR A 70 29.35 1.30 14.96
N GLY A 71 28.47 0.86 15.88
CA GLY A 71 28.67 0.99 17.32
C GLY A 71 29.87 0.18 17.82
N ASN A 72 30.08 -1.02 17.28
CA ASN A 72 31.26 -1.83 17.59
C ASN A 72 32.55 -1.19 17.06
N GLN A 73 32.53 -0.63 15.84
CA GLN A 73 33.67 0.13 15.31
C GLN A 73 33.97 1.37 16.15
N GLN A 74 32.95 2.11 16.58
CA GLN A 74 33.12 3.26 17.48
C GLN A 74 33.68 2.85 18.84
N ALA A 75 33.26 1.70 19.40
CA ALA A 75 33.79 1.18 20.65
C ALA A 75 35.28 0.79 20.53
N ASP A 76 35.66 0.17 19.41
CA ASP A 76 37.05 -0.19 19.11
C ASP A 76 37.92 1.05 18.84
N ASP A 77 37.41 2.06 18.14
CA ASP A 77 38.11 3.33 17.90
C ASP A 77 38.36 4.11 19.20
N VAL A 78 37.38 4.15 20.10
CA VAL A 78 37.54 4.72 21.46
C VAL A 78 38.56 3.94 22.29
N LYS A 79 38.60 2.62 22.15
CA LYS A 79 39.57 1.75 22.85
C LYS A 79 40.99 1.89 22.29
N ALA A 80 41.12 2.14 20.98
CA ALA A 80 42.39 2.41 20.30
C ALA A 80 42.86 3.87 20.45
N GLY A 81 42.04 4.75 21.04
CA GLY A 81 42.36 6.16 21.26
C GLY A 81 42.33 7.01 19.97
N LEU A 82 41.68 6.51 18.91
CA LEU A 82 41.54 7.19 17.62
C LEU A 82 40.19 7.91 17.57
N GLY A 83 40.22 9.24 17.43
CA GLY A 83 39.05 10.10 17.35
C GLY A 83 38.98 11.18 18.44
N SER A 84 38.04 12.13 18.31
CA SER A 84 37.88 13.32 19.18
C SER A 84 37.72 13.03 20.68
N PHE A 85 37.40 11.78 21.06
CA PHE A 85 37.31 11.33 22.46
C PHE A 85 38.63 10.76 23.02
N GLY A 86 39.53 10.27 22.16
CA GLY A 86 40.86 9.78 22.57
C GLY A 86 41.80 10.91 23.02
N SER A 87 41.62 12.11 22.45
CA SER A 87 42.33 13.32 22.86
C SER A 87 41.94 13.85 24.24
N LEU A 88 40.77 13.46 24.79
CA LEU A 88 40.34 13.86 26.13
C LEU A 88 40.99 13.04 27.26
N LYS A 89 41.57 11.87 26.96
CA LYS A 89 42.27 11.03 27.96
C LYS A 89 43.78 11.27 28.03
N LYS A 90 44.34 12.05 27.11
CA LYS A 90 45.78 12.34 27.07
C LYS A 90 46.18 13.57 27.90
N ASP A 91 45.21 14.36 28.35
CA ASP A 91 45.39 15.51 29.24
C ASP A 91 44.67 15.28 30.59
N SER A 92 45.19 14.35 31.40
CA SER A 92 45.02 14.30 32.87
C SER A 92 46.17 13.53 33.49
#